data_AF-A0A6B3GR61-F1
#
_entry.id   AF-A0A6B3GR61-F1
#
_cell.length_a   1.000
_cell.length_b   1.000
_cell.length_c   1.000
_cell.angle_alpha   90.00
_cell.angle_beta   90.00
_cell.angle_gamma   90.00
#
_symmetry.space_group_name_H-M   'P 1'
#
loop_
_entity.id
_entity.type
_entity.pdbx_description
1 polymer ?
#
loop_
_entity_poly.entity_id
_entity_poly.type
_entity_poly.pdbx_seq_one_letter_code
_entity_poly.pdbx_strand_id
1 'polypeptide(L)'
;HEAVAEAAVVPAPDPLRLAVPKAYVVLAGGWEPGPDTAKILFEHSRAVLAPYKRIRRLEFAELPKTVSGKIRRIELRERTALGTGAEYDEGDLK
;
A
#
# COMPACT_ATOMS: atom_id res chain seq x y z
N HIS A 1 4.87 10.97 3.33
CA HIS A 1 5.84 10.43 4.30
C HIS A 1 7.21 10.33 3.64
N GLU A 2 8.30 10.57 4.36
CA GLU A 2 9.68 10.58 3.83
C GLU A 2 10.18 9.20 3.37
N ALA A 3 9.70 8.13 4.00
CA ALA A 3 10.02 6.75 3.62
C ALA A 3 9.47 6.33 2.24
N VAL A 4 8.63 7.14 1.58
CA VAL A 4 7.95 6.75 0.32
C VAL A 4 8.59 7.47 -0.86
N ALA A 5 9.18 6.72 -1.79
CA ALA A 5 9.60 7.25 -3.09
C ALA A 5 8.41 7.37 -4.05
N GLU A 6 7.63 6.29 -4.18
CA GLU A 6 6.43 6.23 -5.01
C GLU A 6 5.36 5.37 -4.35
N ALA A 7 4.09 5.65 -4.64
CA ALA A 7 2.98 4.83 -4.16
C ALA A 7 1.84 4.76 -5.16
N ALA A 8 1.12 3.64 -5.13
CA ALA A 8 -0.12 3.44 -5.85
C ALA A 8 -1.16 2.78 -4.96
N VAL A 9 -2.39 3.29 -4.97
CA VAL A 9 -3.49 2.73 -4.19
C VAL A 9 -4.49 2.04 -5.11
N VAL A 10 -4.90 0.83 -4.73
CA VAL A 10 -5.91 0.01 -5.41
C VAL A 10 -6.90 -0.57 -4.39
N PRO A 11 -8.12 -0.92 -4.80
CA PRO A 11 -9.04 -1.64 -3.93
C PRO A 11 -8.54 -3.08 -3.70
N ALA A 12 -8.50 -3.52 -2.44
CA ALA A 12 -8.25 -4.91 -2.06
C ALA A 12 -9.52 -5.54 -1.48
N PRO A 13 -9.87 -6.79 -1.84
CA PRO A 13 -11.04 -7.48 -1.30
C PRO A 13 -11.01 -7.55 0.22
N ASP A 14 -12.14 -7.22 0.85
CA ASP A 14 -12.30 -7.25 2.31
C ASP A 14 -13.60 -7.98 2.68
N PRO A 15 -13.56 -8.95 3.62
CA PRO A 15 -14.73 -9.75 3.97
C PRO A 15 -15.88 -8.95 4.59
N LEU A 16 -15.60 -7.77 5.16
CA LEU A 16 -16.60 -6.95 5.84
C LEU A 16 -17.00 -5.71 5.04
N ARG A 17 -16.05 -5.09 4.33
CA ARG A 17 -16.22 -3.79 3.67
C ARG A 17 -16.35 -3.89 2.14
N LEU A 18 -16.43 -5.11 1.60
CA LEU A 18 -16.31 -5.45 0.17
C LEU A 18 -14.91 -5.16 -0.38
N ALA A 19 -14.41 -3.93 -0.19
CA ALA A 19 -13.03 -3.58 -0.48
C ALA A 19 -12.48 -2.53 0.49
N VAL A 20 -11.16 -2.56 0.70
CA VAL A 20 -10.42 -1.55 1.45
C VAL A 20 -9.29 -0.97 0.59
N PRO A 21 -8.83 0.27 0.84
CA PRO A 21 -7.69 0.82 0.13
C PRO A 21 -6.40 0.08 0.52
N LYS A 22 -5.76 -0.55 -0.45
CA LYS A 22 -4.42 -1.15 -0.34
C LYS A 22 -3.40 -0.25 -1.04
N ALA A 23 -2.29 0.03 -0.36
CA ALA A 23 -1.17 0.77 -0.91
C ALA A 23 -0.04 -0.17 -1.34
N TYR A 24 0.42 -0.01 -2.58
CA TYR A 24 1.73 -0.46 -3.02
C TYR A 24 2.72 0.68 -2.83
N VAL A 25 3.83 0.42 -2.15
CA VAL A 25 4.82 1.44 -1.78
C VAL A 25 6.21 1.03 -2.25
N VAL A 26 6.86 1.93 -2.98
CA VAL A 26 8.31 1.90 -3.22
C VAL A 26 8.95 2.76 -2.16
N LEU A 27 9.90 2.19 -1.41
CA LEU A 27 10.60 2.91 -0.36
C LEU A 27 11.63 3.89 -0.92
N ALA A 28 11.82 5.00 -0.23
CA ALA A 28 12.95 5.88 -0.43
C ALA A 28 14.25 5.21 0.04
N GLY A 29 15.39 5.66 -0.49
CA GLY A 29 16.70 5.13 -0.09
C GLY A 29 16.94 5.28 1.41
N GLY A 30 17.55 4.26 2.03
CA GLY A 30 17.83 4.22 3.47
C GLY A 30 16.69 3.68 4.33
N TRP A 31 15.58 3.25 3.73
CA TRP A 31 14.47 2.61 4.43
C TRP A 31 14.38 1.13 4.06
N GLU A 32 14.10 0.28 5.05
CA GLU A 32 13.91 -1.15 4.86
C GLU A 32 12.42 -1.54 4.89
N PRO A 33 11.98 -2.47 4.03
CA PRO A 33 10.62 -2.99 4.08
C PRO A 33 10.45 -3.87 5.32
N GLY A 34 9.40 -3.62 6.09
CA GLY A 34 9.15 -4.36 7.32
C GLY A 34 7.93 -3.85 8.09
N PRO A 35 7.54 -4.55 9.16
CA PRO A 35 6.40 -4.17 9.99
C PRO A 35 6.58 -2.79 10.63
N ASP A 36 7.80 -2.43 11.04
CA ASP A 36 8.09 -1.12 11.64
C ASP A 36 7.88 0.02 10.63
N THR A 37 8.41 -0.13 9.41
CA THR A 37 8.20 0.84 8.32
C THR A 37 6.74 0.87 7.87
N ALA A 38 6.03 -0.25 7.86
CA ALA A 38 4.60 -0.26 7.55
C ALA A 38 3.80 0.49 8.63
N LYS A 39 4.14 0.29 9.91
CA LYS A 39 3.47 0.94 11.05
C LYS A 39 3.55 2.46 10.97
N ILE A 40 4.73 3.04 10.74
CA ILE A 40 4.87 4.50 10.61
C ILE A 40 4.05 5.07 9.43
N LEU A 41 3.93 4.31 8.34
CA LEU A 41 3.14 4.72 7.17
C LEU A 41 1.64 4.68 7.46
N PHE A 42 1.16 3.69 8.21
CA PHE A 42 -0.21 3.64 8.69
C PHE A 42 -0.51 4.77 9.68
N GLU A 43 0.39 5.05 10.62
CA GLU A 43 0.28 6.17 11.56
C GLU A 43 0.20 7.51 10.82
N HIS A 44 1.08 7.72 9.84
CA HIS A 44 1.02 8.91 8.98
C HIS A 44 -0.31 9.01 8.24
N SER A 45 -0.80 7.91 7.64
CA SER A 45 -2.09 7.88 6.95
C SER A 45 -3.24 8.25 7.89
N ARG A 46 -3.24 7.74 9.13
CA ARG A 46 -4.23 8.05 10.17
C ARG A 46 -4.18 9.51 10.61
N ALA A 47 -2.98 10.10 10.71
CA ALA A 47 -2.80 11.48 11.14
C ALA A 47 -3.28 12.49 10.09
N VAL A 48 -3.13 12.18 8.79
CA VAL A 48 -3.38 13.15 7.71
C VAL A 48 -4.66 12.91 6.92
N LEU A 49 -5.29 11.73 7.02
CA LEU A 49 -6.50 11.37 6.27
C LEU A 49 -7.70 11.11 7.17
N ALA A 50 -8.88 11.44 6.65
CA ALA A 50 -10.15 11.03 7.27
C ALA A 50 -10.27 9.49 7.34
N PRO A 51 -11.01 8.93 8.32
CA PRO A 51 -11.05 7.48 8.57
C PRO A 51 -11.49 6.59 7.41
N TYR A 52 -12.24 7.14 6.44
CA TYR A 52 -12.73 6.42 5.26
C TYR A 52 -11.75 6.48 4.07
N LYS A 53 -10.75 7.37 4.10
CA LYS A 53 -9.73 7.53 3.05
C LYS A 53 -8.43 6.78 3.36
N ARG A 54 -8.19 6.46 4.63
CA ARG A 54 -6.93 5.83 5.06
C ARG A 54 -6.74 4.44 4.45
N ILE A 55 -5.49 4.13 4.17
CA ILE A 55 -5.07 2.81 3.71
C ILE A 55 -5.22 1.81 4.85
N ARG A 56 -5.62 0.59 4.52
CA ARG A 56 -5.80 -0.51 5.47
C ARG A 56 -4.81 -1.63 5.28
N ARG A 57 -4.32 -1.76 4.05
CA ARG A 57 -3.34 -2.75 3.64
C ARG A 57 -2.19 -2.07 2.96
N LEU A 58 -1.00 -2.64 3.13
CA LEU A 58 0.22 -2.12 2.56
C LEU A 58 1.10 -3.26 2.06
N GLU A 59 1.70 -3.09 0.89
CA GLU A 59 2.69 -4.01 0.34
C GLU A 59 3.88 -3.20 -0.20
N PHE A 60 5.10 -3.61 0.16
CA PHE A 60 6.31 -3.05 -0.40
C PHE A 60 6.66 -3.81 -1.69
N ALA A 61 6.54 -3.14 -2.84
CA ALA A 61 6.85 -3.74 -4.13
C ALA A 61 7.12 -2.67 -5.19
N GLU A 62 7.82 -3.04 -6.25
CA GLU A 62 7.97 -2.19 -7.43
C GLU A 62 6.64 -1.96 -8.14
N LEU A 63 6.47 -0.75 -8.67
CA LEU A 63 5.27 -0.36 -9.40
C LEU A 63 5.44 -0.67 -10.90
N PRO A 64 4.55 -1.47 -11.51
CA PRO A 64 4.59 -1.71 -12.95
C PRO A 64 4.29 -0.41 -13.69
N LYS A 65 5.11 -0.10 -14.70
CA LYS A 65 5.00 1.13 -15.48
C LYS A 65 4.95 0.83 -16.99
N THR A 66 4.30 1.72 -17.73
CA THR A 66 4.43 1.76 -19.20
C THR A 66 5.83 2.25 -19.59
N VAL A 67 6.19 2.11 -20.86
CA VAL A 67 7.40 2.73 -21.44
C VAL A 67 7.46 4.25 -21.23
N SER A 68 6.30 4.90 -21.08
CA SER A 68 6.17 6.33 -20.76
C SER A 68 6.17 6.64 -19.26
N GLY A 69 6.45 5.66 -18.40
CA GLY A 69 6.55 5.82 -16.95
C GLY A 69 5.21 5.88 -16.19
N LYS A 70 4.07 5.68 -16.85
CA LYS A 70 2.76 5.70 -16.18
C LYS A 70 2.53 4.41 -15.42
N ILE A 71 2.11 4.51 -14.14
CA ILE A 71 1.79 3.35 -13.31
C ILE A 71 0.61 2.56 -13.91
N ARG A 72 0.80 1.26 -14.11
CA ARG A 72 -0.21 0.33 -14.60
C ARG A 72 -1.04 -0.24 -13.45
N ARG A 73 -2.01 0.55 -12.97
CA ARG A 73 -2.89 0.14 -11.85
C ARG A 73 -3.69 -1.15 -12.10
N ILE A 74 -3.92 -1.53 -13.35
CA ILE A 74 -4.63 -2.76 -13.68
C ILE A 74 -3.87 -4.00 -13.20
N GLU A 75 -2.56 -4.06 -13.43
CA GLU A 75 -1.71 -5.17 -12.96
C GLU A 75 -1.65 -5.23 -11.43
N LEU A 76 -1.63 -4.08 -10.76
CA LEU A 76 -1.66 -4.03 -9.30
C LEU A 76 -2.99 -4.58 -8.74
N ARG A 77 -4.11 -4.32 -9.42
CA ARG A 77 -5.41 -4.92 -9.04
C ARG A 77 -5.41 -6.43 -9.25
N GLU A 78 -4.81 -6.92 -10.33
CA GLU A 78 -4.66 -8.35 -10.59
C GLU A 78 -3.79 -9.04 -9.53
N ARG A 79 -2.62 -8.47 -9.20
CA ARG A 79 -1.76 -8.94 -8.09
C ARG A 79 -2.51 -8.98 -6.76
N THR A 80 -3.29 -7.94 -6.48
CA THR A 80 -4.11 -7.87 -5.26
C THR A 80 -5.18 -8.95 -5.23
N ALA A 81 -5.86 -9.21 -6.36
CA ALA A 81 -6.87 -10.26 -6.46
C ALA A 81 -6.27 -11.67 -6.32
N LEU A 82 -5.03 -11.87 -6.76
CA LEU A 82 -4.31 -13.13 -6.60
C LEU A 82 -3.74 -13.34 -5.19
N GLY A 83 -3.64 -12.30 -4.37
CA GLY A 83 -3.06 -12.37 -3.02
C GLY A 83 -1.55 -12.61 -3.02
N THR A 84 -0.83 -12.05 -4.01
CA THR A 84 0.62 -12.23 -4.10
C THR A 84 1.35 -11.24 -3.18
N GLY A 85 2.29 -11.71 -2.34
CA GLY A 85 3.24 -10.87 -1.62
C GLY A 85 3.06 -10.82 -0.10
N ALA A 86 4.02 -10.20 0.58
CA ALA A 86 3.94 -9.94 2.02
C ALA A 86 3.12 -8.66 2.25
N GLU A 87 1.87 -8.84 2.64
CA GLU A 87 0.92 -7.77 2.94
C GLU A 87 0.89 -7.48 4.44
N TYR A 88 0.86 -6.20 4.79
CA TYR A 88 0.69 -5.71 6.16
C TYR A 88 -0.71 -5.14 6.31
N ASP A 89 -1.45 -5.56 7.35
CA ASP A 89 -2.74 -4.99 7.71
C ASP A 89 -2.58 -3.97 8.86
N GLU A 90 -3.29 -2.84 8.76
CA GLU A 90 -3.28 -1.79 9.79
C GLU A 90 -3.79 -2.33 11.16
N GLY A 91 -4.70 -3.30 11.14
CA GLY A 91 -5.26 -3.91 12.34
C GLY A 91 -4.24 -4.72 13.14
N ASP A 92 -3.28 -5.35 12.47
CA ASP A 92 -2.30 -6.25 13.08
C ASP A 92 -1.10 -5.50 13.68
N LEU A 93 -0.85 -4.28 13.23
CA LEU A 93 0.30 -3.44 13.65
C LEU A 93 -0.07 -2.36 14.68
N LYS A 94 -1.23 -2.51 15.32
CA LYS A 94 -1.77 -1.54 16.27
C LYS A 94 -1.15 -1.62 17.66
#